data_AF-A0A966LZQ2-F1
#
_entry.id   AF-A0A966LZQ2-F1
#
_cell.length_a   1.000
_cell.length_b   1.000
_cell.length_c   1.000
_cell.angle_alpha   90.00
_cell.angle_beta   90.00
_cell.angle_gamma   90.00
#
_symmetry.space_group_name_H-M   'P 1'
#
loop_
_entity.id
_entity.type
_entity.pdbx_description
1 polymer ?
#
loop_
_entity_poly.entity_id
_entity_poly.type
_entity_poly.pdbx_seq_one_letter_code
_entity_poly.pdbx_strand_id
1 'polypeptide(L)'
;MDKIDYQRVFSRVRRDNLKIVKSQIVGGVITDNDLEVKISNHVNRWEGVISKDDIVREMQTTKTVPTFLAKDPSRQNLTEGIAKEYLEQFDEIREVEILSKSGKNSWSIVDGILDKTDNFTKAEKNGHKSIDFRITLNNGKIIFAAHKYTKDTGGAQDNQGNDLLAFVVSADQYPDDDYLFAAIGDGEYYTDGKMDGMRERSSKVIICNTDNFITELRRRGIL
;
A
#
# COMPACT_ATOMS: atom_id res chain seq x y z
N MET A 1 -3.27 21.81 -6.39
CA MET A 1 -3.05 20.45 -6.91
C MET A 1 -4.28 19.64 -6.57
N ASP A 2 -4.78 18.83 -7.49
CA ASP A 2 -6.01 18.07 -7.25
C ASP A 2 -5.75 16.94 -6.25
N LYS A 3 -6.80 16.56 -5.52
CA LYS A 3 -6.80 15.42 -4.59
C LYS A 3 -6.47 14.13 -5.34
N ILE A 4 -5.73 13.20 -4.72
CA ILE A 4 -5.50 11.87 -5.30
C ILE A 4 -6.83 11.15 -5.50
N ASP A 5 -7.14 10.81 -6.76
CA ASP A 5 -8.27 9.96 -7.12
C ASP A 5 -7.83 8.50 -7.24
N TYR A 6 -7.75 7.82 -6.09
CA TYR A 6 -7.44 6.40 -6.03
C TYR A 6 -8.43 5.58 -6.89
N GLN A 7 -9.73 5.90 -6.85
CA GLN A 7 -10.74 5.11 -7.59
C GLN A 7 -10.52 5.14 -9.10
N ARG A 8 -10.13 6.30 -9.64
CA ARG A 8 -9.78 6.43 -11.05
C ARG A 8 -8.55 5.62 -11.41
N VAL A 9 -7.50 5.63 -10.58
CA VAL A 9 -6.30 4.82 -10.82
C VAL A 9 -6.63 3.32 -10.76
N PHE A 10 -7.36 2.87 -9.73
CA PHE A 10 -7.82 1.48 -9.62
C PHE A 10 -8.64 1.06 -10.84
N SER A 11 -9.55 1.91 -11.31
CA SER A 11 -10.39 1.64 -12.49
C SER A 11 -9.57 1.54 -13.77
N ARG A 12 -8.52 2.36 -13.91
CA ARG A 12 -7.56 2.29 -15.03
C ARG A 12 -6.77 0.98 -14.98
N VAL A 13 -6.14 0.67 -13.84
CA VAL A 13 -5.32 -0.55 -13.67
C VAL A 13 -6.15 -1.82 -13.87
N ARG A 14 -7.40 -1.86 -13.40
CA ARG A 14 -8.32 -2.98 -13.71
C ARG A 14 -8.52 -3.19 -15.20
N ARG A 15 -8.71 -2.11 -15.97
CA ARG A 15 -8.87 -2.18 -17.43
C ARG A 15 -7.60 -2.67 -18.10
N ASP A 16 -6.44 -2.21 -17.64
CA ASP A 16 -5.15 -2.60 -18.22
C ASP A 16 -4.82 -4.07 -17.88
N ASN A 17 -5.01 -4.50 -16.63
CA ASN A 17 -4.87 -5.91 -16.24
C ASN A 17 -5.83 -6.83 -17.02
N LEU A 18 -7.04 -6.35 -17.35
CA LEU A 18 -7.99 -7.10 -18.18
C LEU A 18 -7.51 -7.23 -19.63
N LYS A 19 -6.88 -6.20 -20.19
CA LYS A 19 -6.25 -6.27 -21.52
C LYS A 19 -5.07 -7.24 -21.51
N ILE A 20 -4.22 -7.16 -20.49
CA ILE A 20 -3.05 -8.05 -20.32
C ILE A 20 -3.52 -9.50 -20.29
N VAL A 21 -4.46 -9.86 -19.40
CA VAL A 21 -4.90 -11.26 -19.28
C VAL A 21 -5.53 -11.80 -20.56
N LYS A 22 -6.23 -10.95 -21.33
CA LYS A 22 -6.76 -11.33 -22.64
C LYS A 22 -5.67 -11.52 -23.69
N SER A 23 -4.64 -10.68 -23.67
CA SER A 23 -3.49 -10.78 -24.59
C SER A 23 -2.64 -12.03 -24.37
N GLN A 24 -2.74 -12.65 -23.18
CA GLN A 24 -2.07 -13.89 -22.83
C GLN A 24 -2.74 -15.14 -23.44
N ILE A 25 -3.77 -14.96 -24.27
CA ILE A 25 -4.41 -16.03 -25.04
C ILE A 25 -4.34 -15.68 -26.52
N VAL A 26 -3.53 -16.42 -27.27
CA VAL A 26 -3.31 -16.20 -28.71
C VAL A 26 -3.73 -17.44 -29.47
N GLY A 27 -4.72 -17.32 -30.36
CA GLY A 27 -5.22 -18.45 -31.14
C GLY A 27 -5.78 -19.61 -30.30
N GLY A 28 -6.28 -19.33 -29.09
CA GLY A 28 -6.76 -20.36 -28.15
C GLY A 28 -5.65 -21.00 -27.30
N VAL A 29 -4.41 -20.54 -27.41
CA VAL A 29 -3.28 -21.03 -26.63
C VAL A 29 -2.93 -20.02 -25.53
N ILE A 30 -2.78 -20.49 -24.30
CA ILE A 30 -2.30 -19.68 -23.18
C ILE A 30 -0.78 -19.51 -23.32
N THR A 31 -0.32 -18.26 -23.35
CA THR A 31 1.09 -17.92 -23.57
C THR A 31 1.84 -17.51 -22.30
N ASP A 32 1.14 -17.43 -21.16
CA ASP A 32 1.68 -16.98 -19.88
C ASP A 32 1.61 -18.09 -18.84
N ASN A 33 2.75 -18.38 -18.20
CA ASN A 33 2.87 -19.47 -17.24
C ASN A 33 2.04 -19.23 -15.96
N ASP A 34 1.97 -17.99 -15.46
CA ASP A 34 1.18 -17.67 -14.27
C ASP A 34 -0.31 -17.90 -14.54
N LEU A 35 -0.79 -17.47 -15.71
CA LEU A 35 -2.15 -17.70 -16.15
C LEU A 35 -2.46 -19.20 -16.32
N GLU A 36 -1.54 -19.95 -16.94
CA GLU A 36 -1.64 -21.40 -17.11
C GLU A 36 -1.78 -22.12 -15.76
N VAL A 37 -0.97 -21.74 -14.78
CA VAL A 37 -1.02 -22.30 -13.42
C VAL A 37 -2.34 -21.94 -12.73
N LYS A 38 -2.80 -20.69 -12.84
CA LYS A 38 -4.10 -20.28 -12.26
C LYS A 38 -5.27 -21.08 -12.84
N ILE A 39 -5.29 -21.25 -14.15
CA ILE A 39 -6.33 -22.00 -14.86
C ILE A 39 -6.27 -23.47 -14.46
N SER A 40 -5.09 -24.08 -14.47
CA SER A 40 -4.90 -25.47 -14.05
C SER A 40 -5.35 -25.70 -12.60
N ASN A 41 -4.99 -24.81 -11.67
CA ASN A 41 -5.43 -24.88 -10.28
C ASN A 41 -6.95 -24.74 -10.13
N HIS A 42 -7.59 -23.92 -10.97
CA HIS A 42 -9.04 -23.79 -10.98
C HIS A 42 -9.71 -25.06 -11.49
N VAL A 43 -9.24 -25.60 -12.64
CA VAL A 43 -9.73 -26.85 -13.23
C VAL A 43 -9.60 -28.01 -12.24
N ASN A 44 -8.45 -28.16 -11.60
CA ASN A 44 -8.22 -29.22 -10.61
C ASN A 44 -9.16 -29.12 -9.41
N ARG A 45 -9.52 -27.90 -8.98
CA ARG A 45 -10.49 -27.70 -7.89
C ARG A 45 -11.91 -28.11 -8.29
N TRP A 46 -12.21 -28.05 -9.58
CA TRP A 46 -13.53 -28.30 -10.16
C TRP A 46 -13.48 -29.47 -11.16
N GLU A 47 -12.65 -30.47 -10.85
CA GLU A 47 -12.42 -31.62 -11.71
C GLU A 47 -13.73 -32.31 -12.08
N GLY A 48 -13.91 -32.63 -13.36
CA GLY A 48 -15.13 -33.24 -13.89
C GLY A 48 -16.30 -32.26 -14.14
N VAL A 49 -16.16 -30.98 -13.78
CA VAL A 49 -17.18 -29.94 -14.00
C VAL A 49 -16.78 -28.96 -15.10
N ILE A 50 -15.51 -28.54 -15.14
CA ILE A 50 -15.00 -27.57 -16.11
C ILE A 50 -13.64 -28.02 -16.66
N SER A 51 -13.43 -27.85 -17.96
CA SER A 51 -12.15 -28.11 -18.61
C SER A 51 -11.35 -26.82 -18.86
N LYS A 52 -10.08 -27.00 -19.19
CA LYS A 52 -9.22 -25.90 -19.64
C LYS A 52 -9.76 -25.23 -20.91
N ASP A 53 -10.25 -26.03 -21.85
CA ASP A 53 -10.81 -25.54 -23.12
C ASP A 53 -12.08 -24.71 -22.91
N ASP A 54 -12.91 -25.07 -21.93
CA ASP A 54 -14.09 -24.28 -21.54
C ASP A 54 -13.66 -22.90 -21.04
N ILE A 55 -12.65 -22.82 -20.17
CA ILE A 55 -12.14 -21.55 -19.65
C ILE A 55 -11.54 -20.70 -20.77
N VAL A 56 -10.75 -21.29 -21.68
CA VAL A 56 -10.17 -20.57 -22.82
C VAL A 56 -11.27 -20.00 -23.72
N ARG A 57 -12.32 -20.78 -24.00
CA ARG A 57 -13.48 -20.33 -24.77
C ARG A 57 -14.17 -19.16 -24.08
N GLU A 58 -14.48 -19.30 -22.79
CA GLU A 58 -15.14 -18.27 -21.98
C GLU A 58 -14.30 -16.98 -21.86
N MET A 59 -12.98 -17.10 -21.84
CA MET A 59 -12.06 -15.96 -21.85
C MET A 59 -12.16 -15.12 -23.14
N GLN A 60 -12.48 -15.77 -24.27
CA GLN A 60 -12.65 -15.13 -25.57
C GLN A 60 -14.06 -14.56 -25.76
N THR A 61 -15.08 -15.24 -25.23
CA THR A 61 -16.49 -14.90 -25.48
C THR A 61 -17.11 -13.99 -24.42
N THR A 62 -16.58 -13.98 -23.19
CA THR A 62 -17.18 -13.20 -22.09
C THR A 62 -16.30 -12.07 -21.57
N LYS A 63 -16.94 -11.21 -20.77
CA LYS A 63 -16.25 -10.20 -19.96
C LYS A 63 -16.00 -10.68 -18.55
N THR A 64 -16.79 -11.63 -18.05
CA THR A 64 -16.79 -12.05 -16.64
C THR A 64 -15.60 -12.94 -16.30
N VAL A 65 -15.36 -14.03 -17.04
CA VAL A 65 -14.26 -14.96 -16.73
C VAL A 65 -12.89 -14.27 -16.71
N PRO A 66 -12.55 -13.37 -17.64
CA PRO A 66 -11.33 -12.57 -17.58
C PRO A 66 -11.16 -11.76 -16.29
N THR A 67 -12.25 -11.29 -15.67
CA THR A 67 -12.16 -10.49 -14.43
C THR A 67 -11.76 -11.31 -13.20
N PHE A 68 -12.05 -12.61 -13.18
CA PHE A 68 -11.62 -13.50 -12.08
C PHE A 68 -10.14 -13.90 -12.18
N LEU A 69 -9.57 -13.86 -13.39
CA LEU A 69 -8.18 -14.27 -13.65
C LEU A 69 -7.21 -13.09 -13.70
N ALA A 70 -7.70 -11.90 -14.10
CA ALA A 70 -6.97 -10.65 -14.05
C ALA A 70 -6.45 -10.38 -12.63
N LYS A 71 -5.24 -9.81 -12.52
CA LYS A 71 -4.69 -9.44 -11.21
C LYS A 71 -5.54 -8.31 -10.60
N ASP A 72 -5.92 -8.47 -9.34
CA ASP A 72 -6.68 -7.45 -8.62
C ASP A 72 -5.74 -6.36 -8.09
N PRO A 73 -5.88 -5.08 -8.52
CA PRO A 73 -5.01 -4.00 -8.06
C PRO A 73 -5.03 -3.77 -6.54
N SER A 74 -6.08 -4.17 -5.83
CA SER A 74 -6.14 -4.09 -4.37
C SER A 74 -5.11 -4.99 -3.67
N ARG A 75 -4.54 -5.95 -4.40
CA ARG A 75 -3.54 -6.90 -3.93
C ARG A 75 -2.14 -6.62 -4.49
N GLN A 76 -1.94 -5.48 -5.17
CA GLN A 76 -0.72 -5.20 -5.95
C GLN A 76 0.03 -3.95 -5.46
N ASN A 77 0.26 -3.75 -4.15
CA ASN A 77 0.99 -2.60 -3.57
C ASN A 77 0.70 -1.23 -4.24
N LEU A 78 -0.49 -1.09 -4.84
CA LEU A 78 -0.74 -0.03 -5.83
C LEU A 78 -0.85 1.32 -5.15
N THR A 79 -1.40 1.31 -3.94
CA THR A 79 -1.65 2.50 -3.15
C THR A 79 -0.37 3.20 -2.73
N GLU A 80 0.69 2.43 -2.46
CA GLU A 80 2.01 2.97 -2.14
C GLU A 80 2.64 3.61 -3.38
N GLY A 81 2.52 2.96 -4.54
CA GLY A 81 2.97 3.53 -5.81
C GLY A 81 2.26 4.84 -6.15
N ILE A 82 0.94 4.90 -5.95
CA ILE A 82 0.14 6.12 -6.16
C ILE A 82 0.61 7.23 -5.21
N ALA A 83 0.75 6.94 -3.92
CA ALA A 83 1.18 7.94 -2.95
C ALA A 83 2.62 8.43 -3.24
N LYS A 84 3.53 7.53 -3.60
CA LYS A 84 4.89 7.87 -4.06
C LYS A 84 4.85 8.83 -5.25
N GLU A 85 4.16 8.46 -6.33
CA GLU A 85 4.06 9.27 -7.56
C GLU A 85 3.47 10.66 -7.29
N TYR A 86 2.57 10.77 -6.31
CA TYR A 86 2.01 12.06 -5.90
C TYR A 86 3.02 12.89 -5.10
N LEU A 87 3.66 12.27 -4.10
CA LEU A 87 4.64 12.94 -3.24
C LEU A 87 5.86 13.44 -4.04
N GLU A 88 6.31 12.70 -5.04
CA GLU A 88 7.43 13.09 -5.90
C GLU A 88 7.14 14.30 -6.81
N GLN A 89 5.89 14.79 -6.87
CA GLN A 89 5.54 16.00 -7.64
C GLN A 89 5.84 17.30 -6.89
N PHE A 90 6.14 17.25 -5.60
CA PHE A 90 6.40 18.44 -4.81
C PHE A 90 7.89 18.79 -4.84
N ASP A 91 8.20 20.04 -5.19
CA ASP A 91 9.57 20.53 -5.28
C ASP A 91 10.34 20.39 -3.96
N GLU A 92 9.68 20.35 -2.80
CA GLU A 92 10.34 20.18 -1.50
C GLU A 92 10.85 18.77 -1.23
N ILE A 93 10.34 17.78 -1.98
CA ILE A 93 10.68 16.37 -1.83
C ILE A 93 11.78 16.02 -2.84
N ARG A 94 12.93 15.59 -2.31
CA ARG A 94 14.06 15.15 -3.12
C ARG A 94 13.86 13.75 -3.67
N GLU A 95 13.33 12.85 -2.83
CA GLU A 95 13.20 11.43 -3.13
C GLU A 95 12.16 10.78 -2.23
N VAL A 96 11.39 9.84 -2.78
CA VAL A 96 10.50 8.95 -2.04
C VAL A 96 10.87 7.50 -2.35
N GLU A 97 11.39 6.78 -1.36
CA GLU A 97 11.73 5.37 -1.49
C GLU A 97 10.61 4.50 -0.89
N ILE A 98 10.07 3.55 -1.67
CA ILE A 98 9.24 2.47 -1.12
C ILE A 98 10.15 1.44 -0.47
N LEU A 99 9.98 1.24 0.83
CA LEU A 99 10.80 0.32 1.61
C LEU A 99 10.35 -1.12 1.45
N SER A 100 11.30 -2.05 1.61
CA SER A 100 11.01 -3.48 1.57
C SER A 100 10.07 -3.86 2.72
N LYS A 101 9.07 -4.71 2.45
CA LYS A 101 8.13 -5.16 3.49
C LYS A 101 8.70 -6.20 4.44
N SER A 102 9.80 -6.85 4.04
CA SER A 102 10.47 -7.90 4.80
C SER A 102 11.93 -8.05 4.40
N GLY A 103 12.76 -8.57 5.31
CA GLY A 103 14.13 -8.99 5.04
C GLY A 103 15.17 -7.91 5.32
N LYS A 104 16.38 -8.07 4.78
CA LYS A 104 17.54 -7.26 5.17
C LYS A 104 17.44 -5.76 4.91
N ASN A 105 16.46 -5.33 4.12
CA ASN A 105 16.23 -3.93 3.76
C ASN A 105 14.89 -3.39 4.28
N SER A 106 14.14 -4.17 5.07
CA SER A 106 12.93 -3.66 5.71
C SER A 106 13.28 -2.86 6.95
N TRP A 107 12.55 -1.78 7.14
CA TRP A 107 12.62 -0.95 8.33
C TRP A 107 11.39 -1.18 9.17
N SER A 108 11.56 -1.19 10.49
CA SER A 108 10.47 -1.22 11.46
C SER A 108 10.83 -0.41 12.68
N ILE A 109 9.79 0.05 13.37
CA ILE A 109 9.93 0.76 14.64
C ILE A 109 9.04 0.12 15.70
N VAL A 110 9.63 -0.24 16.83
CA VAL A 110 8.96 -0.88 17.96
C VAL A 110 9.47 -0.21 19.23
N ASP A 111 8.57 0.34 20.04
CA ASP A 111 8.90 0.97 21.33
C ASP A 111 10.06 2.00 21.23
N GLY A 112 10.05 2.82 20.18
CA GLY A 112 11.08 3.83 19.94
C GLY A 112 12.40 3.31 19.35
N ILE A 113 12.52 2.01 19.07
CA ILE A 113 13.72 1.42 18.47
C ILE A 113 13.48 1.26 16.96
N LEU A 114 14.28 1.95 16.15
CA LEU A 114 14.29 1.84 14.69
C LEU A 114 15.35 0.81 14.23
N ASP A 115 14.94 -0.23 13.49
CA ASP A 115 15.83 -1.28 12.99
C ASP A 115 15.75 -1.41 11.46
N LYS A 116 16.92 -1.33 10.81
CA LYS A 116 17.13 -1.64 9.39
C LYS A 116 17.56 -3.09 9.24
N THR A 117 16.59 -4.00 9.23
CA THR A 117 16.67 -5.45 8.98
C THR A 117 15.45 -6.13 9.55
N ASP A 118 14.70 -5.42 10.41
CA ASP A 118 13.45 -5.88 10.99
C ASP A 118 13.68 -7.15 11.85
N ASN A 119 14.77 -7.15 12.61
CA ASN A 119 15.23 -8.28 13.42
C ASN A 119 14.38 -8.54 14.67
N PHE A 120 13.38 -7.71 14.93
CA PHE A 120 12.45 -7.93 16.02
C PHE A 120 11.81 -9.32 15.90
N THR A 121 11.83 -10.06 17.00
CA THR A 121 11.10 -11.30 17.13
C THR A 121 9.61 -11.07 16.94
N LYS A 122 8.87 -12.13 16.62
CA LYS A 122 7.41 -12.04 16.49
C LYS A 122 6.73 -11.52 17.77
N ALA A 123 7.32 -11.81 18.94
CA ALA A 123 6.82 -11.34 20.23
C ALA A 123 7.07 -9.85 20.42
N GLU A 124 8.29 -9.37 20.13
CA GLU A 124 8.65 -7.95 20.22
C GLU A 124 7.83 -7.10 19.26
N LYS A 125 7.61 -7.59 18.03
CA LYS A 125 6.75 -6.87 17.10
C LYS A 125 5.34 -6.71 17.58
N ASN A 126 4.77 -7.67 18.32
CA ASN A 126 3.38 -7.61 18.79
C ASN A 126 2.33 -7.08 17.75
N GLY A 127 2.51 -7.36 16.46
CA GLY A 127 1.66 -6.85 15.38
C GLY A 127 2.15 -5.59 14.64
N HIS A 128 3.19 -4.91 15.11
CA HIS A 128 3.86 -3.81 14.39
C HIS A 128 4.39 -4.30 13.03
N LYS A 129 4.04 -3.53 11.99
CA LYS A 129 4.44 -3.78 10.60
C LYS A 129 5.64 -2.94 10.20
N SER A 130 6.26 -3.33 9.09
CA SER A 130 7.33 -2.56 8.46
C SER A 130 6.84 -1.19 7.98
N ILE A 131 7.77 -0.24 7.98
CA ILE A 131 7.60 1.13 7.49
C ILE A 131 7.48 1.08 5.97
N ASP A 132 6.60 1.91 5.41
CA ASP A 132 6.26 1.86 4.00
C ASP A 132 7.17 2.74 3.14
N PHE A 133 7.55 3.92 3.64
CA PHE A 133 8.37 4.89 2.90
C PHE A 133 9.56 5.44 3.70
N ARG A 134 10.59 5.83 2.95
CA ARG A 134 11.63 6.78 3.36
C ARG A 134 11.59 7.98 2.43
N ILE A 135 11.20 9.14 2.95
CA ILE A 135 11.05 10.39 2.21
C ILE A 135 12.22 11.30 2.57
N THR A 136 12.97 11.76 1.59
CA THR A 136 14.04 12.74 1.80
C THR A 136 13.62 14.10 1.29
N LEU A 137 13.70 15.11 2.14
CA LEU A 137 13.43 16.51 1.78
C LEU A 137 14.69 17.17 1.19
N ASN A 138 14.50 18.24 0.40
CA ASN A 138 15.63 19.00 -0.15
C ASN A 138 16.52 19.64 0.91
N ASN A 139 15.98 19.94 2.08
CA ASN A 139 16.76 20.45 3.23
C ASN A 139 17.54 19.35 3.98
N GLY A 140 17.54 18.11 3.47
CA GLY A 140 18.30 16.98 4.02
C GLY A 140 17.59 16.19 5.12
N LYS A 141 16.45 16.66 5.64
CA LYS A 141 15.66 15.92 6.63
C LYS A 141 15.08 14.64 6.00
N ILE A 142 15.03 13.58 6.81
CA ILE A 142 14.49 12.27 6.43
C ILE A 142 13.24 12.00 7.25
N ILE A 143 12.18 11.57 6.56
CA ILE A 143 10.90 11.18 7.16
C ILE A 143 10.65 9.69 6.86
N PHE A 144 10.49 8.89 7.90
CA PHE A 144 9.98 7.52 7.78
C PHE A 144 8.46 7.53 7.88
N ALA A 145 7.77 6.92 6.92
CA ALA A 145 6.31 6.96 6.89
C ALA A 145 5.66 5.59 6.79
N ALA A 146 4.65 5.37 7.62
CA ALA A 146 3.68 4.30 7.44
C ALA A 146 2.52 4.83 6.60
N HIS A 147 2.08 4.04 5.62
CA HIS A 147 1.03 4.38 4.68
C HIS A 147 -0.05 3.31 4.65
N LYS A 148 -1.30 3.76 4.70
CA LYS A 148 -2.45 2.87 4.56
C LYS A 148 -3.54 3.57 3.75
N TYR A 149 -4.09 2.86 2.78
CA TYR A 149 -5.28 3.29 2.05
C TYR A 149 -6.44 2.34 2.34
N THR A 150 -7.55 2.89 2.82
CA THR A 150 -8.71 2.11 3.25
C THR A 150 -10.01 2.75 2.74
N LYS A 151 -10.71 2.02 1.86
CA LYS A 151 -11.87 2.53 1.11
C LYS A 151 -13.18 2.52 1.90
N ASP A 152 -13.47 1.45 2.64
CA ASP A 152 -14.79 1.22 3.27
C ASP A 152 -14.69 1.26 4.81
N THR A 153 -15.76 0.86 5.52
CA THR A 153 -15.80 0.61 6.98
C THR A 153 -16.06 -0.90 7.28
N GLY A 154 -15.41 -1.50 8.28
CA GLY A 154 -15.51 -2.93 8.64
C GLY A 154 -14.29 -3.53 9.39
N GLY A 155 -14.44 -4.71 10.01
CA GLY A 155 -13.44 -5.25 10.97
C GLY A 155 -12.03 -5.53 10.42
N ALA A 156 -11.89 -5.88 9.13
CA ALA A 156 -10.57 -6.04 8.51
C ALA A 156 -9.80 -4.70 8.37
N GLN A 157 -10.50 -3.58 8.45
CA GLN A 157 -9.97 -2.23 8.29
C GLN A 157 -9.62 -1.59 9.63
N ASP A 158 -10.34 -1.95 10.69
CA ASP A 158 -9.93 -1.63 12.05
C ASP A 158 -8.51 -2.11 12.31
N ASN A 159 -8.13 -3.28 11.77
CA ASN A 159 -6.76 -3.76 11.80
C ASN A 159 -5.78 -2.78 11.11
N GLN A 160 -6.11 -2.24 9.93
CA GLN A 160 -5.24 -1.28 9.23
C GLN A 160 -5.13 0.05 9.99
N GLY A 161 -6.22 0.49 10.62
CA GLY A 161 -6.21 1.66 11.50
C GLY A 161 -5.37 1.44 12.75
N ASN A 162 -5.50 0.27 13.38
CA ASN A 162 -4.73 -0.13 14.55
C ASN A 162 -3.24 -0.27 14.22
N ASP A 163 -2.89 -0.82 13.06
CA ASP A 163 -1.50 -0.89 12.59
C ASP A 163 -0.88 0.52 12.49
N LEU A 164 -1.63 1.47 11.92
CA LEU A 164 -1.16 2.84 11.78
C LEU A 164 -1.04 3.56 13.14
N LEU A 165 -1.99 3.34 14.04
CA LEU A 165 -1.93 3.86 15.42
C LEU A 165 -0.76 3.25 16.20
N ALA A 166 -0.52 1.95 16.05
CA ALA A 166 0.60 1.26 16.68
C ALA A 166 1.94 1.84 16.21
N PHE A 167 2.07 2.14 14.91
CA PHE A 167 3.22 2.89 14.39
C PHE A 167 3.37 4.26 15.05
N VAL A 168 2.28 5.04 15.20
CA VAL A 168 2.33 6.36 15.87
C VAL A 168 2.85 6.25 17.30
N VAL A 169 2.35 5.28 18.07
CA VAL A 169 2.76 5.06 19.47
C VAL A 169 4.22 4.64 19.58
N SER A 170 4.70 3.77 18.68
CA SER A 170 6.12 3.38 18.66
C SER A 170 7.02 4.53 18.23
N ALA A 171 6.62 5.32 17.24
CA ALA A 171 7.41 6.42 16.71
C ALA A 171 7.49 7.62 17.67
N ASP A 172 6.46 7.87 18.49
CA ASP A 172 6.50 8.93 19.51
C ASP A 172 7.59 8.71 20.57
N GLN A 173 7.88 7.44 20.84
CA GLN A 173 8.91 6.99 21.77
C GLN A 173 10.33 7.06 21.20
N TYR A 174 10.48 7.34 19.90
CA TYR A 174 11.79 7.48 19.29
C TYR A 174 12.57 8.63 19.97
N PRO A 175 13.78 8.37 20.51
CA PRO A 175 14.46 9.31 21.38
C PRO A 175 15.24 10.39 20.64
N ASP A 176 15.62 10.12 19.39
CA ASP A 176 16.52 10.96 18.61
C ASP A 176 15.76 11.89 17.65
N ASP A 177 16.36 13.03 17.33
CA ASP A 177 15.81 14.01 16.37
C ASP A 177 16.41 13.85 14.96
N ASP A 178 17.13 12.75 14.70
CA ASP A 178 17.78 12.48 13.41
C ASP A 178 16.78 12.09 12.31
N TYR A 179 15.63 11.53 12.71
CA TYR A 179 14.52 11.19 11.82
C TYR A 179 13.20 11.76 12.29
N LEU A 180 12.36 12.11 11.31
CA LEU A 180 10.96 12.44 11.52
C LEU A 180 10.09 11.23 11.15
N PHE A 181 8.87 11.18 11.68
CA PHE A 181 7.94 10.09 11.42
C PHE A 181 6.59 10.62 10.93
N ALA A 182 5.98 9.91 9.98
CA ALA A 182 4.66 10.23 9.46
C ALA A 182 3.73 9.02 9.39
N ALA A 183 2.51 9.18 9.88
CA ALA A 183 1.40 8.27 9.68
C ALA A 183 0.49 8.86 8.60
N ILE A 184 0.50 8.24 7.42
CA ILE A 184 -0.24 8.69 6.24
C ILE A 184 -1.43 7.74 6.02
N GLY A 185 -2.63 8.21 6.33
CA GLY A 185 -3.87 7.45 6.15
C GLY A 185 -4.70 8.03 5.00
N ASP A 186 -4.96 7.27 3.95
CA ASP A 186 -5.75 7.69 2.79
C ASP A 186 -7.05 6.89 2.65
N GLY A 187 -8.04 7.50 1.99
CA GLY A 187 -9.36 6.90 1.80
C GLY A 187 -10.37 7.31 2.88
N GLU A 188 -11.62 6.87 2.70
CA GLU A 188 -12.78 7.35 3.47
C GLU A 188 -12.76 6.88 4.93
N TYR A 189 -12.02 5.82 5.24
CA TYR A 189 -11.87 5.31 6.59
C TYR A 189 -11.19 6.32 7.54
N TYR A 190 -10.17 7.06 7.06
CA TYR A 190 -9.36 7.99 7.86
C TYR A 190 -10.03 9.36 7.97
N THR A 191 -11.19 9.37 8.63
CA THR A 191 -11.94 10.59 8.98
C THR A 191 -11.16 11.50 9.94
N ASP A 192 -11.52 12.79 9.98
CA ASP A 192 -10.90 13.77 10.87
C ASP A 192 -10.87 13.29 12.33
N GLY A 193 -11.97 12.74 12.85
CA GLY A 193 -12.01 12.22 14.21
C GLY A 193 -11.05 11.06 14.49
N LYS A 194 -10.79 10.17 13.51
CA LYS A 194 -9.78 9.12 13.67
C LYS A 194 -8.37 9.69 13.63
N MET A 195 -8.12 10.65 12.74
CA MET A 195 -6.83 11.32 12.63
C MET A 195 -6.53 12.14 13.89
N ASP A 196 -7.53 12.81 14.45
CA ASP A 196 -7.44 13.54 15.72
C ASP A 196 -7.17 12.60 16.89
N GLY A 197 -7.84 11.44 16.95
CA GLY A 197 -7.53 10.42 17.95
C GLY A 197 -6.09 9.91 17.89
N MET A 198 -5.45 9.88 16.71
CA MET A 198 -4.02 9.60 16.59
C MET A 198 -3.16 10.80 17.03
N ARG A 199 -3.58 12.04 16.74
CA ARG A 199 -2.86 13.26 17.15
C ARG A 199 -2.87 13.46 18.66
N GLU A 200 -3.91 13.01 19.34
CA GLU A 200 -3.97 12.96 20.80
C GLU A 200 -2.95 11.99 21.41
N ARG A 201 -2.43 11.04 20.62
CA ARG A 201 -1.45 10.03 21.06
C ARG A 201 -0.02 10.44 20.80
N SER A 202 0.22 11.38 19.89
CA SER A 202 1.55 11.91 19.60
C SER A 202 1.49 13.32 19.02
N SER A 203 2.27 14.22 19.62
CA SER A 203 2.55 15.53 19.04
C SER A 203 3.75 15.52 18.09
N LYS A 204 4.65 14.53 18.22
CA LYS A 204 5.87 14.41 17.42
C LYS A 204 5.61 13.85 16.03
N VAL A 205 4.73 12.86 15.90
CA VAL A 205 4.44 12.20 14.63
C VAL A 205 3.54 13.06 13.75
N ILE A 206 3.87 13.14 12.46
CA ILE A 206 3.10 13.83 11.43
C ILE A 206 1.92 12.95 11.05
N ILE A 207 0.69 13.42 11.24
CA ILE A 207 -0.54 12.64 10.98
C ILE A 207 -1.37 13.37 9.93
N CYS A 208 -1.46 12.80 8.74
CA CYS A 208 -2.11 13.44 7.59
C CYS A 208 -2.59 12.43 6.54
N ASN A 209 -3.34 12.91 5.55
CA ASN A 209 -3.51 12.23 4.27
C ASN A 209 -2.37 12.65 3.33
N THR A 210 -2.12 11.87 2.28
CA THR A 210 -1.05 12.19 1.30
C THR A 210 -1.22 13.59 0.70
N ASP A 211 -2.47 13.99 0.38
CA ASP A 211 -2.78 15.32 -0.17
C ASP A 211 -2.40 16.49 0.74
N ASN A 212 -2.35 16.24 2.06
CA ASN A 212 -2.07 17.26 3.07
C ASN A 212 -0.63 17.22 3.58
N PHE A 213 0.21 16.30 3.09
CA PHE A 213 1.54 16.05 3.63
C PHE A 213 2.41 17.30 3.65
N ILE A 214 2.59 17.98 2.51
CA ILE A 214 3.40 19.21 2.43
C ILE A 214 2.82 20.34 3.29
N THR A 215 1.50 20.51 3.28
CA THR A 215 0.83 21.54 4.10
C THR A 215 1.12 21.32 5.57
N GLU A 216 1.09 20.07 6.02
CA GLU A 216 1.38 19.70 7.41
C GLU A 216 2.85 19.92 7.77
N LEU A 217 3.79 19.62 6.85
CA LEU A 217 5.20 19.91 7.07
C LEU A 217 5.46 21.42 7.24
N ARG A 218 4.84 22.26 6.41
CA ARG A 218 4.92 23.74 6.53
C ARG A 218 4.29 24.23 7.83
N ARG A 219 3.13 23.70 8.21
CA ARG A 219 2.44 24.05 9.47
C ARG A 219 3.32 23.79 10.70
N ARG A 220 4.16 22.75 10.64
CA ARG A 220 5.09 22.36 11.70
C ARG A 220 6.46 23.05 11.60
N GLY A 221 6.69 23.92 10.62
CA GLY A 221 7.98 24.58 10.41
C GLY A 221 9.11 23.63 10.01
N ILE A 222 8.77 22.48 9.40
CA ILE A 222 9.75 21.51 8.92
C ILE A 222 10.35 21.94 7.57
N LEU A 223 9.49 22.55 6.74
CA LEU A 223 9.79 23.17 5.45
C LEU A 223 9.87 24.70 5.58
#